data_AF-A0A3D4D7X3-F1
#
_entry.id   AF-A0A3D4D7X3-F1
#
_cell.length_a   1.000
_cell.length_b   1.000
_cell.length_c   1.000
_cell.angle_alpha   90.00
_cell.angle_beta   90.00
_cell.angle_gamma   90.00
#
_symmetry.space_group_name_H-M   'P 1'
#
loop_
_entity.id
_entity.type
_entity.pdbx_description
1 polymer ?
#
loop_
_entity_poly.entity_id
_entity_poly.type
_entity_poly.pdbx_seq_one_letter_code
_entity_poly.pdbx_strand_id
1 'polypeptide(L)' 'MDGETADESEQQWWGYSVNGTFAELGVDSQPVADGDVYDFVLNVGW' A
#
# COMPACT_ATOMS: atom_id res chain seq x y z
N MET A 1 3.95 7.81 -2.91
CA MET A 1 2.58 7.90 -3.46
C MET A 1 2.29 9.36 -3.76
N ASP A 2 1.69 9.74 -4.90
CA ASP A 2 1.17 11.11 -5.11
C ASP A 2 2.10 12.29 -4.75
N GLY A 3 3.42 12.13 -4.93
CA GLY A 3 4.43 13.13 -4.58
C GLY A 3 4.96 13.07 -3.13
N GLU A 4 4.39 12.21 -2.30
CA GLU A 4 4.83 11.91 -0.93
C GLU A 4 5.72 10.65 -0.90
N THR A 5 6.86 10.74 -0.21
CA THR A 5 7.80 9.64 -0.02
C THR A 5 7.78 9.24 1.45
N ALA A 6 7.72 7.93 1.74
CA ALA A 6 7.80 7.46 3.10
C ALA A 6 9.19 7.74 3.68
N ASP A 7 9.22 8.28 4.90
CA ASP A 7 10.45 8.51 5.64
C ASP A 7 10.77 7.32 6.56
N GLU A 8 11.81 6.55 6.21
CA GLU A 8 12.27 5.43 7.03
C GLU A 8 12.74 5.86 8.43
N SER A 9 13.24 7.08 8.60
CA SER A 9 13.67 7.59 9.91
C SER A 9 12.51 7.82 10.86
N GLU A 10 11.32 8.08 10.31
CA GLU A 10 10.05 8.17 11.03
C GLU A 10 9.30 6.82 11.07
N GLN A 11 9.95 5.72 10.64
CA GLN A 11 9.36 4.38 10.53
C GLN A 11 8.09 4.38 9.64
N GLN A 12 8.07 5.23 8.63
CA GLN A 12 6.95 5.28 7.71
C GLN A 12 7.10 4.23 6.63
N TRP A 13 5.99 3.64 6.21
CA TRP A 13 5.95 2.70 5.10
C TRP A 13 4.61 2.74 4.37
N TRP A 14 4.67 2.58 3.05
CA TRP A 14 3.47 2.48 2.23
C TRP A 14 2.94 1.05 2.26
N GLY A 15 1.75 0.88 2.82
CA GLY A 15 0.94 -0.32 2.70
C GLY A 15 -0.17 -0.12 1.68
N TYR A 16 -0.74 -1.21 1.19
CA TYR A 16 -1.93 -1.12 0.34
C TYR A 16 -2.92 -2.23 0.66
N SER A 17 -4.18 -1.96 0.35
CA SER A 17 -5.29 -2.90 0.50
C SER A 17 -5.98 -3.10 -0.85
N VAL A 18 -6.49 -4.31 -1.06
CA VAL A 18 -7.33 -4.65 -2.22
C VAL A 18 -8.72 -5.00 -1.69
N ASN A 19 -9.74 -4.29 -2.17
CA ASN A 19 -11.13 -4.50 -1.76
C ASN A 19 -11.32 -4.48 -0.23
N GLY A 20 -10.63 -3.55 0.45
CA GLY A 20 -10.68 -3.38 1.90
C GLY A 20 -9.89 -4.41 2.73
N THR A 21 -9.15 -5.32 2.09
CA THR A 21 -8.27 -6.29 2.77
C THR A 21 -6.81 -5.92 2.53
N PHE A 22 -5.99 -5.90 3.60
CA PHE A 22 -4.57 -5.60 3.48
C PHE A 22 -3.88 -6.60 2.56
N ALA A 23 -3.11 -6.10 1.61
CA ALA A 23 -2.44 -6.92 0.62
C ALA A 23 -1.14 -7.51 1.17
N GLU A 24 -1.00 -8.82 1.06
CA GLU A 24 0.21 -9.55 1.49
C GLU A 24 1.26 -9.67 0.36
N LEU A 25 0.85 -9.43 -0.89
CA LEU A 25 1.73 -9.50 -2.06
C LEU A 25 2.39 -8.13 -2.32
N GLY A 26 3.53 -8.12 -3.00
CA GLY A 26 4.06 -6.89 -3.59
C GLY A 26 3.14 -6.36 -4.69
N VAL A 27 3.09 -5.04 -4.89
CA VAL A 27 2.29 -4.38 -5.94
C VAL A 27 2.62 -4.94 -7.34
N ASP A 28 3.87 -5.31 -7.58
CA ASP A 28 4.36 -5.91 -8.83
C ASP A 28 3.79 -7.31 -9.10
N SER A 29 3.37 -8.00 -8.04
CA SER A 29 2.88 -9.38 -8.07
C SER A 29 1.37 -9.50 -7.79
N GLN A 30 0.69 -8.39 -7.48
CA GLN A 30 -0.73 -8.39 -7.19
C GLN A 30 -1.54 -8.53 -8.49
N PRO A 31 -2.35 -9.59 -8.65
CA PRO A 31 -3.25 -9.69 -9.78
C PRO A 31 -4.29 -8.56 -9.75
N VAL A 32 -4.57 -8.00 -10.93
CA VAL A 32 -5.59 -6.98 -11.12
C VAL A 32 -6.82 -7.61 -11.76
N ALA A 33 -7.95 -7.58 -11.04
CA ALA A 33 -9.25 -7.98 -11.56
C ALA A 33 -10.13 -6.75 -11.85
N ASP A 34 -11.06 -6.92 -12.80
CA ASP A 34 -12.04 -5.88 -13.10
C ASP A 34 -12.92 -5.60 -11.88
N GLY A 35 -13.01 -4.32 -11.49
CA GLY A 35 -13.73 -3.87 -10.29
C GLY A 35 -12.92 -3.85 -8.99
N ASP A 36 -11.65 -4.25 -9.00
CA ASP A 36 -10.80 -4.14 -7.81
C ASP A 36 -10.57 -2.68 -7.41
N VAL A 37 -10.71 -2.41 -6.11
CA VAL A 37 -10.40 -1.11 -5.50
C VAL A 37 -9.10 -1.24 -4.72
N TYR A 38 -8.12 -0.41 -5.07
CA TYR A 38 -6.82 -0.34 -4.42
C TYR A 38 -6.71 0.92 -3.58
N ASP A 39 -6.47 0.73 -2.29
CA ASP A 39 -6.25 1.83 -1.34
C ASP A 39 -4.81 1.78 -0.85
N PHE A 40 -4.11 2.90 -0.95
CA PHE A 40 -2.73 3.03 -0.47
C PHE A 40 -2.71 3.90 0.78
N VAL A 41 -2.02 3.43 1.81
CA VAL A 41 -2.00 4.06 3.14
C VAL A 41 -0.55 4.21 3.59
N LEU A 42 -0.20 5.43 4.01
CA LEU A 42 1.06 5.69 4.70
C LEU A 42 0.90 5.29 6.17
N ASN A 43 1.59 4.23 6.57
CA ASN A 43 1.62 3.75 7.94
C ASN A 43 2.85 4.30 8.65
N VAL A 44 2.77 4.42 9.99
CA VAL A 44 3.86 4.88 10.85
C VAL A 44 4.03 3.86 11.98
N GLY A 45 5.25 3.32 12.14
CA GLY A 45 5.58 2.30 13.14
C GLY A 45 5.46 0.85 12.65
N TRP A 46 5.86 -0.10 13.50
CA TRP A 46 5.84 -1.56 13.30
C TRP A 46 5.45 -2.32 14.56
#